data_AF-A0AAE6WSD4-F1
#
_entry.id   AF-A0AAE6WSD4-F1
#
_cell.length_a   1.000
_cell.length_b   1.000
_cell.length_c   1.000
_cell.angle_alpha   90.00
_cell.angle_beta   90.00
_cell.angle_gamma   90.00
#
_symmetry.space_group_name_H-M   'P 1'
#
loop_
_entity.id
_entity.type
_entity.pdbx_description
1 polymer ?
#
loop_
_entity_poly.entity_id
_entity_poly.type
_entity_poly.pdbx_seq_one_letter_code
_entity_poly.pdbx_strand_id
1 'polypeptide(L)'
;MSGQNEDLGTLSSVPSKKYTVTEPEGDTFTITEKINGKAIRTFAGTDKMENTLTIPLDMWLRLSLTEVHTLTIEATDSKGLKSTRTFTFRRSADKIAFSLKKPFDTTIAAKRILITIDATVPPGADYKVEVCNNAFDDSPTWEDATNHVKFNRGFIFTNKEKTAEKWGVSVRFVFVKGVATEPVIVRGFGGAFD
;
A
#
# COMPACT_ATOMS: atom_id res chain seq x y z
N MET A 1 3.68 -31.51 -0.15
CA MET A 1 3.64 -30.11 0.34
C MET A 1 3.03 -30.07 1.73
N SER A 2 3.60 -29.29 2.66
CA SER A 2 3.14 -29.19 4.05
C SER A 2 1.87 -28.36 4.22
N GLY A 3 1.36 -28.32 5.46
CA GLY A 3 0.17 -27.57 5.84
C GLY A 3 -1.15 -28.16 5.32
N GLN A 4 -2.23 -27.39 5.45
CA GLN A 4 -3.55 -27.68 4.91
C GLN A 4 -4.12 -26.43 4.25
N ASN A 5 -5.18 -26.59 3.45
CA ASN A 5 -5.90 -25.43 2.95
C ASN A 5 -6.53 -24.71 4.14
N GLU A 6 -6.49 -23.38 4.14
CA GLU A 6 -6.84 -22.58 5.31
C GLU A 6 -7.51 -21.27 4.87
N ASP A 7 -8.59 -20.91 5.55
CA ASP A 7 -9.16 -19.57 5.48
C ASP A 7 -8.47 -18.69 6.52
N LEU A 8 -7.77 -17.65 6.04
CA LEU A 8 -7.06 -16.70 6.89
C LEU A 8 -7.98 -15.61 7.45
N GLY A 9 -9.27 -15.65 7.09
CA GLY A 9 -10.27 -14.70 7.53
C GLY A 9 -10.06 -13.33 6.91
N THR A 10 -10.31 -12.28 7.70
CA THR A 10 -10.19 -10.90 7.25
C THR A 10 -8.85 -10.32 7.67
N LEU A 11 -8.08 -9.82 6.71
CA LEU A 11 -6.73 -9.32 6.90
C LEU A 11 -6.65 -7.82 6.59
N SER A 12 -6.01 -7.05 7.46
CA SER A 12 -5.68 -5.63 7.25
C SER A 12 -4.21 -5.41 6.86
N SER A 13 -3.40 -6.47 6.87
CA SER A 13 -1.98 -6.47 6.51
C SER A 13 -1.65 -7.67 5.60
N VAL A 14 -0.53 -7.57 4.90
CA VAL A 14 -0.06 -8.61 3.97
C VAL A 14 0.16 -9.94 4.73
N PRO A 15 -0.44 -11.06 4.30
CA PRO A 15 -0.20 -12.36 4.91
C PRO A 15 1.23 -12.85 4.64
N SER A 16 1.77 -13.62 5.59
CA SER A 16 3.04 -14.33 5.46
C SER A 16 2.83 -15.81 5.81
N LYS A 17 3.11 -16.72 4.87
CA LYS A 17 2.87 -18.16 5.04
C LYS A 17 4.13 -18.96 4.76
N LYS A 18 4.62 -19.64 5.80
CA LYS A 18 5.72 -20.60 5.68
C LYS A 18 5.22 -21.93 5.13
N TYR A 19 6.02 -22.56 4.29
CA TYR A 19 5.71 -23.87 3.72
C TYR A 19 6.97 -24.63 3.31
N THR A 20 6.83 -25.92 3.12
CA THR A 20 7.84 -26.84 2.60
C THR A 20 7.22 -27.74 1.53
N VAL A 21 8.02 -28.13 0.54
CA VAL A 21 7.67 -29.15 -0.45
C VAL A 21 8.60 -30.34 -0.25
N THR A 22 8.05 -31.55 -0.38
CA THR A 22 8.80 -32.79 -0.23
C THR A 22 8.67 -33.55 -1.54
N GLU A 23 9.80 -33.98 -2.07
CA GLU A 23 9.96 -34.67 -3.36
C GLU A 23 10.66 -36.01 -3.10
N PRO A 24 9.90 -37.10 -2.88
CA PRO A 24 10.45 -38.37 -2.44
C PRO A 24 11.21 -39.12 -3.54
N GLU A 25 10.94 -38.85 -4.82
CA GLU A 25 11.58 -39.52 -5.96
C GLU A 25 12.94 -38.90 -6.33
N GLY A 26 13.31 -37.77 -5.70
CA GLY A 26 14.55 -37.05 -6.02
C GLY A 26 14.50 -36.31 -7.37
N ASP A 27 13.31 -36.14 -7.93
CA ASP A 27 13.10 -35.37 -9.16
C ASP A 27 13.31 -33.86 -8.93
N THR A 28 13.58 -33.13 -10.01
CA THR A 28 13.52 -31.67 -9.95
C THR A 28 12.07 -31.20 -10.02
N PHE A 29 11.76 -30.11 -9.32
CA PHE A 29 10.42 -29.52 -9.34
C PHE A 29 10.49 -28.00 -9.32
N THR A 30 9.41 -27.36 -9.75
CA THR A 30 9.23 -25.91 -9.75
C THR A 30 8.13 -25.51 -8.78
N ILE A 31 8.29 -24.37 -8.13
CA ILE A 31 7.25 -23.76 -7.29
C ILE A 31 6.77 -22.49 -7.95
N THR A 32 5.46 -22.34 -8.10
CA THR A 32 4.80 -21.10 -8.54
C THR A 32 3.85 -20.63 -7.46
N GLU A 33 4.06 -19.41 -6.99
CA GLU A 33 3.21 -18.70 -6.05
C GLU A 33 2.28 -17.76 -6.81
N LYS A 34 0.99 -17.73 -6.47
CA LYS A 34 -0.02 -16.92 -7.19
C LYS A 34 -0.99 -16.26 -6.23
N ILE A 35 -1.46 -15.06 -6.58
CA ILE A 35 -2.61 -14.39 -5.95
C ILE A 35 -3.70 -14.20 -7.01
N ASN A 36 -4.90 -14.69 -6.73
CA ASN A 36 -6.04 -14.73 -7.66
C ASN A 36 -5.66 -15.30 -9.04
N GLY A 37 -4.85 -16.37 -9.05
CA GLY A 37 -4.35 -17.00 -10.27
C GLY A 37 -3.21 -16.28 -10.98
N LYS A 38 -2.89 -15.02 -10.63
CA LYS A 38 -1.75 -14.28 -11.17
C LYS A 38 -0.47 -14.66 -10.43
N ALA A 39 0.56 -15.06 -11.18
CA ALA A 39 1.86 -15.38 -10.61
C ALA A 39 2.48 -14.18 -9.87
N ILE A 40 2.93 -14.44 -8.65
CA ILE A 40 3.80 -13.57 -7.85
C ILE A 40 5.25 -13.85 -8.22
N ARG A 41 5.66 -15.12 -8.16
CA ARG A 41 6.97 -15.60 -8.58
C ARG A 41 6.94 -17.10 -8.90
N THR A 42 7.92 -17.52 -9.68
CA THR A 42 8.21 -18.93 -10.00
C THR A 42 9.70 -19.18 -9.82
N PHE A 43 10.06 -20.32 -9.22
CA PHE A 43 11.45 -20.68 -8.97
C PHE A 43 11.63 -22.21 -8.90
N ALA A 44 12.86 -22.69 -9.06
CA ALA A 44 13.21 -24.09 -8.84
C ALA A 44 13.12 -24.43 -7.34
N GLY A 45 12.46 -25.53 -7.01
CA GLY A 45 12.31 -25.98 -5.64
C GLY A 45 13.51 -26.79 -5.13
N THR A 46 13.69 -26.79 -3.82
CA THR A 46 14.70 -27.60 -3.10
C THR A 46 13.96 -28.48 -2.10
N ASP A 47 14.23 -29.79 -2.10
CA ASP A 47 13.55 -30.75 -1.22
C ASP A 47 13.64 -30.31 0.25
N LYS A 48 12.49 -30.29 0.93
CA LYS A 48 12.31 -29.92 2.36
C LYS A 48 12.80 -28.52 2.74
N MET A 49 13.14 -27.66 1.79
CA MET A 49 13.51 -26.27 2.08
C MET A 49 12.29 -25.47 2.54
N GLU A 50 12.42 -24.76 3.67
CA GLU A 50 11.41 -23.81 4.13
C GLU A 50 11.39 -22.57 3.24
N ASN A 51 10.22 -22.24 2.71
CA ASN A 51 9.96 -21.06 1.92
C ASN A 51 8.89 -20.20 2.61
N THR A 52 8.87 -18.90 2.30
CA THR A 52 7.85 -17.98 2.80
C THR A 52 7.15 -17.31 1.63
N LEU A 53 5.85 -17.57 1.52
CA LEU A 53 4.94 -16.91 0.60
C LEU A 53 4.46 -15.59 1.20
N THR A 54 4.57 -14.52 0.41
CA THR A 54 4.07 -13.17 0.71
C THR A 54 3.53 -12.51 -0.56
N ILE A 55 2.82 -11.39 -0.42
CA ILE A 55 2.27 -10.61 -1.54
C ILE A 55 3.03 -9.27 -1.64
N PRO A 56 3.58 -8.90 -2.80
CA PRO A 56 4.14 -7.56 -3.02
C PRO A 56 3.12 -6.46 -2.67
N LEU A 57 3.60 -5.38 -2.04
CA LEU A 57 2.70 -4.34 -1.51
C LEU A 57 1.83 -3.70 -2.61
N ASP A 58 2.37 -3.50 -3.81
CA ASP A 58 1.63 -2.95 -4.94
C ASP A 58 0.49 -3.87 -5.41
N MET A 59 0.70 -5.20 -5.35
CA MET A 59 -0.35 -6.19 -5.63
C MET A 59 -1.40 -6.20 -4.51
N TRP A 60 -0.96 -6.20 -3.25
CA TRP A 60 -1.83 -6.15 -2.07
C TRP A 60 -2.76 -4.93 -2.09
N LEU A 61 -2.22 -3.75 -2.40
CA LEU A 61 -2.99 -2.51 -2.41
C LEU A 61 -4.08 -2.48 -3.50
N ARG A 62 -3.94 -3.28 -4.56
CA ARG A 62 -4.90 -3.40 -5.68
C ARG A 62 -5.99 -4.45 -5.45
N LEU A 63 -5.86 -5.27 -4.40
CA LEU A 63 -6.86 -6.27 -4.06
C LEU A 63 -8.18 -5.61 -3.66
N SER A 64 -9.30 -6.17 -4.13
CA SER A 64 -10.65 -5.72 -3.78
C SER A 64 -10.90 -5.82 -2.26
N LEU A 65 -11.73 -4.93 -1.72
CA LEU A 65 -12.17 -5.01 -0.33
C LEU A 65 -13.48 -5.80 -0.17
N THR A 66 -14.13 -6.17 -1.28
CA THR A 66 -15.45 -6.85 -1.27
C THR A 66 -15.38 -8.32 -1.65
N GLU A 67 -14.27 -8.76 -2.24
CA GLU A 67 -14.09 -10.14 -2.72
C GLU A 67 -13.33 -11.02 -1.73
N VAL A 68 -13.46 -12.33 -1.91
CA VAL A 68 -12.53 -13.30 -1.34
C VAL A 68 -11.36 -13.45 -2.30
N HIS A 69 -10.15 -13.43 -1.77
CA HIS A 69 -8.92 -13.62 -2.51
C HIS A 69 -8.32 -14.98 -2.23
N THR A 70 -7.58 -15.49 -3.21
CA THR A 70 -7.00 -16.83 -3.18
C THR A 70 -5.51 -16.76 -3.43
N LEU A 71 -4.73 -17.19 -2.45
CA LEU A 71 -3.27 -17.29 -2.51
C LEU A 71 -2.91 -18.77 -2.66
N THR A 72 -2.19 -19.12 -3.72
CA THR A 72 -1.85 -20.52 -4.03
C THR A 72 -0.35 -20.72 -4.12
N ILE A 73 0.12 -21.86 -3.61
CA ILE A 73 1.44 -22.43 -3.90
C ILE A 73 1.20 -23.65 -4.77
N GLU A 74 1.78 -23.69 -5.96
CA GLU A 74 1.72 -24.83 -6.87
C GLU A 74 3.15 -25.38 -7.05
N ALA A 75 3.37 -26.62 -6.60
CA ALA A 75 4.60 -27.36 -6.90
C ALA A 75 4.32 -28.29 -8.08
N THR A 76 5.17 -28.26 -9.11
CA THR A 76 5.06 -29.12 -10.30
C THR A 76 6.38 -29.85 -10.52
N ASP A 77 6.35 -31.19 -10.53
CA ASP A 77 7.54 -32.02 -10.77
C ASP A 77 7.92 -32.04 -12.27
N SER A 78 9.03 -32.71 -12.58
CA SER A 78 9.54 -32.86 -13.95
C SER A 78 8.62 -33.68 -14.88
N LYS A 79 7.67 -34.44 -14.32
CA LYS A 79 6.70 -35.29 -15.02
C LYS A 79 5.34 -34.60 -15.19
N GLY A 80 5.18 -33.38 -14.66
CA GLY A 80 3.97 -32.58 -14.73
C GLY A 80 2.93 -32.86 -13.64
N LEU A 81 3.25 -33.68 -12.63
CA LEU A 81 2.39 -33.88 -11.46
C LEU A 81 2.40 -32.62 -10.59
N LYS A 82 1.20 -32.26 -10.11
CA LYS A 82 0.98 -31.01 -9.39
C LYS A 82 0.50 -31.26 -7.97
N SER A 83 1.09 -30.53 -7.03
CA SER A 83 0.58 -30.37 -5.67
C SER A 83 0.24 -28.90 -5.44
N THR A 84 -0.96 -28.60 -4.95
CA THR A 84 -1.40 -27.23 -4.72
C THR A 84 -1.84 -27.02 -3.29
N ARG A 85 -1.38 -25.93 -2.67
CA ARG A 85 -1.81 -25.44 -1.37
C ARG A 85 -2.54 -24.12 -1.57
N THR A 86 -3.70 -23.98 -0.95
CA THR A 86 -4.57 -22.81 -1.13
C THR A 86 -4.89 -22.14 0.20
N PHE A 87 -4.73 -20.83 0.25
CA PHE A 87 -5.17 -19.97 1.33
C PHE A 87 -6.21 -18.98 0.81
N THR A 88 -7.30 -18.79 1.54
CA THR A 88 -8.29 -17.75 1.22
C THR A 88 -8.24 -16.63 2.24
N PHE A 89 -8.59 -15.41 1.84
CA PHE A 89 -8.76 -14.30 2.77
C PHE A 89 -9.67 -13.22 2.19
N ARG A 90 -10.23 -12.38 3.05
CA ARG A 90 -10.80 -11.09 2.66
C ARG A 90 -9.86 -9.98 3.08
N ARG A 91 -9.68 -8.98 2.22
CA ARG A 91 -8.91 -7.78 2.58
C ARG A 91 -9.83 -6.76 3.27
N SER A 92 -9.33 -6.15 4.33
CA SER A 92 -9.94 -4.98 4.98
C SER A 92 -9.00 -3.80 4.96
N ALA A 93 -9.57 -2.59 4.92
CA ALA A 93 -8.83 -1.35 5.05
C ALA A 93 -9.78 -0.26 5.60
N ASP A 94 -9.29 0.50 6.57
CA ASP A 94 -9.98 1.63 7.20
C ASP A 94 -9.23 2.96 7.02
N LYS A 95 -8.04 2.91 6.42
CA LYS A 95 -7.16 4.06 6.24
C LYS A 95 -6.54 4.08 4.85
N ILE A 96 -6.53 5.26 4.24
CA ILE A 96 -5.76 5.58 3.03
C ILE A 96 -4.73 6.63 3.41
N ALA A 97 -3.45 6.40 3.13
CA ALA A 97 -2.40 7.39 3.35
C ALA A 97 -1.47 7.44 2.15
N PHE A 98 -1.18 8.65 1.67
CA PHE A 98 -0.26 8.87 0.57
C PHE A 98 0.37 10.26 0.63
N SER A 99 1.52 10.39 -0.02
CA SER A 99 2.26 11.64 -0.17
C SER A 99 2.81 11.74 -1.58
N LEU A 100 3.30 12.91 -1.96
CA LEU A 100 4.07 13.06 -3.18
C LEU A 100 5.31 12.17 -3.15
N LYS A 101 5.48 11.34 -4.19
CA LYS A 101 6.68 10.51 -4.36
C LYS A 101 7.95 11.36 -4.51
N LYS A 102 7.81 12.52 -5.17
CA LYS A 102 8.88 13.50 -5.35
C LYS A 102 8.35 14.88 -4.94
N PRO A 103 8.95 15.55 -3.96
CA PRO A 103 8.63 16.94 -3.64
C PRO A 103 8.89 17.87 -4.83
N PHE A 104 8.20 19.00 -4.86
CA PHE A 104 8.50 20.07 -5.80
C PHE A 104 9.76 20.81 -5.38
N ASP A 105 10.68 21.00 -6.32
CA ASP A 105 11.92 21.76 -6.09
C ASP A 105 11.64 23.26 -6.15
N THR A 106 12.20 24.01 -5.20
CA THR A 106 12.03 25.47 -5.10
C THR A 106 13.34 26.13 -4.68
N THR A 107 13.63 27.29 -5.25
CA THR A 107 14.84 28.07 -4.91
C THR A 107 14.66 28.90 -3.63
N ILE A 108 13.42 29.19 -3.25
CA ILE A 108 13.05 29.94 -2.05
C ILE A 108 11.90 29.25 -1.30
N ALA A 109 11.71 29.59 -0.02
CA ALA A 109 10.59 29.08 0.76
C ALA A 109 9.24 29.51 0.14
N ALA A 110 8.37 28.55 -0.14
CA ALA A 110 6.97 28.84 -0.43
C ALA A 110 6.31 29.52 0.78
N LYS A 111 5.55 30.57 0.51
CA LYS A 111 4.81 31.36 1.50
C LYS A 111 3.38 30.86 1.65
N ARG A 112 2.78 30.39 0.57
CA ARG A 112 1.38 29.95 0.56
C ARG A 112 1.17 28.74 -0.35
N ILE A 113 0.23 27.88 0.03
CA ILE A 113 -0.21 26.75 -0.78
C ILE A 113 -1.74 26.62 -0.76
N LEU A 114 -2.34 26.42 -1.93
CA LEU A 114 -3.74 26.05 -2.09
C LEU A 114 -3.79 24.59 -2.56
N ILE A 115 -4.58 23.76 -1.90
CA ILE A 115 -4.81 22.36 -2.27
C ILE A 115 -6.31 22.15 -2.47
N THR A 116 -6.67 21.45 -3.54
CA THR A 116 -8.01 20.94 -3.80
C THR A 116 -7.97 19.41 -3.87
N ILE A 117 -9.03 18.74 -3.44
CA ILE A 117 -9.14 17.28 -3.46
C ILE A 117 -10.41 16.90 -4.21
N ASP A 118 -10.30 15.94 -5.12
CA ASP A 118 -11.45 15.21 -5.66
C ASP A 118 -11.56 13.88 -4.89
N ALA A 119 -12.46 13.85 -3.92
CA ALA A 119 -12.75 12.68 -3.12
C ALA A 119 -14.23 12.60 -2.71
N THR A 120 -14.72 11.39 -2.52
CA THR A 120 -15.97 11.10 -1.82
C THR A 120 -15.62 10.73 -0.38
N VAL A 121 -15.98 11.60 0.56
CA VAL A 121 -15.82 11.39 2.01
C VAL A 121 -17.21 11.33 2.65
N PRO A 122 -17.74 10.12 2.91
CA PRO A 122 -19.09 9.95 3.47
C PRO A 122 -19.17 10.39 4.95
N PRO A 123 -20.39 10.61 5.48
CA PRO A 123 -20.59 10.86 6.90
C PRO A 123 -19.95 9.79 7.78
N GLY A 124 -19.23 10.22 8.82
CA GLY A 124 -18.49 9.33 9.72
C GLY A 124 -17.05 9.02 9.31
N ALA A 125 -16.67 9.35 8.08
CA ALA A 125 -15.28 9.37 7.62
C ALA A 125 -14.68 10.78 7.74
N ASP A 126 -13.36 10.87 7.77
CA ASP A 126 -12.66 12.15 7.75
C ASP A 126 -11.30 12.05 7.05
N TYR A 127 -10.67 13.19 6.80
CA TYR A 127 -9.32 13.27 6.26
C TYR A 127 -8.50 14.39 6.89
N LYS A 128 -7.19 14.19 6.90
CA LYS A 128 -6.16 15.15 7.27
C LYS A 128 -5.30 15.47 6.05
N VAL A 129 -4.97 16.74 5.88
CA VAL A 129 -4.00 17.22 4.88
C VAL A 129 -2.89 17.97 5.59
N GLU A 130 -1.67 17.56 5.33
CA GLU A 130 -0.48 18.24 5.85
C GLU A 130 0.42 18.66 4.70
N VAL A 131 1.00 19.86 4.82
CA VAL A 131 1.88 20.47 3.83
C VAL A 131 3.22 20.80 4.48
N CYS A 132 4.29 20.80 3.71
CA CYS A 132 5.59 21.30 4.15
C CYS A 132 6.27 22.08 3.03
N ASN A 133 7.09 23.07 3.39
CA ASN A 133 7.89 23.86 2.45
C ASN A 133 9.39 23.54 2.51
N ASN A 134 9.84 22.69 3.46
CA ASN A 134 11.21 22.18 3.61
C ASN A 134 11.29 20.66 3.38
N ALA A 135 10.61 20.14 2.36
CA ALA A 135 10.45 18.70 2.10
C ALA A 135 11.74 17.91 1.82
N PHE A 136 12.88 18.59 1.62
CA PHE A 136 14.19 17.96 1.44
C PHE A 136 15.00 17.84 2.72
N ASP A 137 14.53 18.43 3.83
CA ASP A 137 15.15 18.23 5.13
C ASP A 137 15.05 16.75 5.54
N ASP A 138 16.04 16.25 6.30
CA ASP A 138 15.97 14.90 6.89
C ASP A 138 14.76 14.77 7.83
N SER A 139 14.33 15.89 8.42
CA SER A 139 13.12 15.99 9.25
C SER A 139 12.27 17.19 8.82
N PRO A 140 11.41 17.04 7.78
CA PRO A 140 10.57 18.12 7.29
C PRO A 140 9.53 18.57 8.32
N THR A 141 9.21 19.87 8.29
CA THR A 141 8.21 20.49 9.17
C THR A 141 6.84 20.40 8.50
N TRP A 142 6.01 19.45 8.96
CA TRP A 142 4.65 19.27 8.46
C TRP A 142 3.65 20.15 9.21
N GLU A 143 2.88 20.93 8.47
CA GLU A 143 1.86 21.84 8.99
C GLU A 143 0.46 21.38 8.58
N ASP A 144 -0.51 21.47 9.50
CA ASP A 144 -1.89 21.03 9.26
C ASP A 144 -2.67 22.06 8.42
N ALA A 145 -2.96 21.70 7.17
CA ALA A 145 -3.73 22.50 6.23
C ALA A 145 -5.19 22.02 6.09
N THR A 146 -5.65 21.05 6.89
CA THR A 146 -6.92 20.34 6.70
C THR A 146 -8.12 21.28 6.55
N ASN A 147 -8.28 22.23 7.48
CA ASN A 147 -9.38 23.19 7.41
C ASN A 147 -9.26 24.12 6.19
N HIS A 148 -8.05 24.50 5.81
CA HIS A 148 -7.83 25.33 4.63
C HIS A 148 -8.27 24.58 3.37
N VAL A 149 -7.96 23.28 3.26
CA VAL A 149 -8.44 22.45 2.14
C VAL A 149 -9.96 22.28 2.18
N LYS A 150 -10.55 21.95 3.34
CA LYS A 150 -12.01 21.78 3.50
C LYS A 150 -12.80 23.04 3.11
N PHE A 151 -12.25 24.22 3.40
CA PHE A 151 -12.89 25.50 3.09
C PHE A 151 -12.37 26.16 1.81
N ASN A 152 -11.58 25.45 1.00
CA ASN A 152 -10.98 25.95 -0.25
C ASN A 152 -10.23 27.29 -0.07
N ARG A 153 -9.34 27.36 0.92
CA ARG A 153 -8.50 28.51 1.26
C ARG A 153 -7.03 28.16 1.11
N GLY A 154 -6.21 29.16 0.80
CA GLY A 154 -4.76 29.02 0.84
C GLY A 154 -4.25 28.93 2.27
N PHE A 155 -3.38 27.95 2.55
CA PHE A 155 -2.63 27.82 3.78
C PHE A 155 -1.35 28.68 3.71
N ILE A 156 -1.07 29.47 4.74
CA ILE A 156 0.16 30.28 4.83
C ILE A 156 1.16 29.51 5.68
N PHE A 157 2.33 29.18 5.10
CA PHE A 157 3.38 28.46 5.82
C PHE A 157 3.92 29.28 6.99
N THR A 158 3.93 28.68 8.17
CA THR A 158 4.58 29.25 9.34
C THR A 158 6.06 28.90 9.39
N ASN A 159 6.46 27.76 8.82
CA ASN A 159 7.87 27.39 8.75
C ASN A 159 8.66 28.37 7.87
N LYS A 160 9.75 28.92 8.43
CA LYS A 160 10.68 29.86 7.77
C LYS A 160 12.11 29.32 7.70
N GLU A 161 12.34 28.09 8.14
CA GLU A 161 13.68 27.48 8.21
C GLU A 161 13.78 26.21 7.36
N LYS A 162 15.00 25.89 6.93
CA LYS A 162 15.37 24.62 6.31
C LYS A 162 16.77 24.22 6.76
N THR A 163 17.05 22.92 6.72
CA THR A 163 18.38 22.35 7.00
C THR A 163 19.03 21.76 5.75
N ALA A 164 18.25 21.38 4.75
CA ALA A 164 18.75 20.95 3.45
C ALA A 164 19.32 22.10 2.60
N GLU A 165 20.05 21.76 1.54
CA GLU A 165 20.61 22.75 0.60
C GLU A 165 19.51 23.57 -0.11
N LYS A 166 18.39 22.94 -0.46
CA LYS A 166 17.28 23.51 -1.22
C LYS A 166 15.95 23.44 -0.50
N TRP A 167 15.04 24.35 -0.83
CA TRP A 167 13.65 24.32 -0.38
C TRP A 167 12.85 23.30 -1.19
N GLY A 168 11.75 22.80 -0.64
CA GLY A 168 10.88 21.93 -1.41
C GLY A 168 9.48 21.81 -0.82
N VAL A 169 8.49 21.85 -1.70
CA VAL A 169 7.09 21.74 -1.28
C VAL A 169 6.62 20.29 -1.38
N SER A 170 6.00 19.78 -0.33
CA SER A 170 5.31 18.50 -0.35
C SER A 170 3.97 18.54 0.36
N VAL A 171 3.14 17.56 0.06
CA VAL A 171 1.82 17.36 0.66
C VAL A 171 1.63 15.88 0.96
N ARG A 172 0.96 15.59 2.08
CA ARG A 172 0.52 14.25 2.46
C ARG A 172 -0.92 14.27 2.93
N PHE A 173 -1.58 13.14 2.72
CA PHE A 173 -2.99 12.95 3.01
C PHE A 173 -3.18 11.69 3.85
N VAL A 174 -4.12 11.76 4.78
CA VAL A 174 -4.60 10.60 5.54
C VAL A 174 -6.11 10.66 5.55
N PHE A 175 -6.76 9.65 4.99
CA PHE A 175 -8.21 9.45 5.09
C PHE A 175 -8.48 8.29 6.04
N VAL A 176 -9.51 8.42 6.86
CA VAL A 176 -9.99 7.39 7.78
C VAL A 176 -11.46 7.12 7.55
N LYS A 177 -11.85 5.84 7.50
CA LYS A 177 -13.25 5.41 7.33
C LYS A 177 -14.09 5.79 8.55
N GLY A 178 -13.51 5.75 9.75
CA GLY A 178 -14.22 6.02 10.99
C GLY A 178 -15.46 5.13 11.13
N VAL A 179 -16.63 5.74 11.32
CA VAL A 179 -17.92 5.04 11.43
C VAL A 179 -18.70 4.99 10.11
N ALA A 180 -18.11 5.43 9.00
CA ALA A 180 -18.79 5.44 7.71
C ALA A 180 -19.10 4.02 7.22
N THR A 181 -20.32 3.82 6.75
CA THR A 181 -20.74 2.57 6.08
C THR A 181 -20.32 2.56 4.62
N GLU A 182 -20.41 3.70 3.96
CA GLU A 182 -20.01 3.92 2.56
C GLU A 182 -18.49 3.97 2.36
N PRO A 183 -17.99 3.74 1.14
CA PRO A 183 -16.57 3.82 0.83
C PRO A 183 -16.04 5.26 0.80
N VAL A 184 -14.80 5.44 1.26
CA VAL A 184 -13.99 6.62 0.95
C VAL A 184 -13.35 6.39 -0.42
N ILE A 185 -13.53 7.34 -1.35
CA ILE A 185 -12.97 7.27 -2.70
C ILE A 185 -12.12 8.50 -2.93
N VAL A 186 -10.85 8.33 -3.31
CA VAL A 186 -9.96 9.43 -3.69
C VAL A 186 -9.69 9.32 -5.18
N ARG A 187 -10.08 10.33 -5.96
CA ARG A 187 -9.88 10.39 -7.41
C ARG A 187 -8.65 11.19 -7.78
N GLY A 188 -8.32 12.21 -6.99
CA GLY A 188 -7.11 12.99 -7.18
C GLY A 188 -7.03 14.20 -6.27
N PHE A 189 -5.99 14.99 -6.46
CA PHE A 189 -5.83 16.30 -5.82
C PHE A 189 -5.13 17.24 -6.81
N GLY A 190 -5.32 18.54 -6.60
CA GLY A 190 -4.69 19.61 -7.36
C GLY A 190 -4.31 20.76 -6.45
N GLY A 191 -3.75 21.83 -7.03
CA GLY A 191 -3.35 22.99 -6.26
C GLY A 191 -2.29 23.84 -6.93
N ALA A 192 -1.86 24.88 -6.21
CA ALA A 192 -0.76 25.76 -6.57
C ALA A 192 -0.10 26.30 -5.30
N PHE A 193 1.15 26.76 -5.42
CA PHE A 193 1.88 27.43 -4.33
C PHE A 193 2.67 28.63 -4.89
N ASP A 194 2.99 29.57 -3.99
CA ASP A 194 3.81 30.77 -4.25
C ASP A 194 4.77 31.03 -3.09
#